data_AF-A0A3L7SFH5-F1
#
_entry.id   AF-A0A3L7SFH5-F1
#
_cell.length_a   1.000
_cell.length_b   1.000
_cell.length_c   1.000
_cell.angle_alpha   90.00
_cell.angle_beta   90.00
_cell.angle_gamma   90.00
#
_symmetry.space_group_name_H-M   'P 1'
#
loop_
_entity.id
_entity.type
_entity.pdbx_description
1 polymer ?
#
loop_
_entity_poly.entity_id
_entity_poly.type
_entity_poly.pdbx_seq_one_letter_code
_entity_poly.pdbx_strand_id
1 'polypeptide(L)'
;AAAALRDAIATAAPGPRQLAEVAWPLPLALLLPTLGVVAASAAAGLAVRFLLDGFSWQPARALPDLRRVDPLAGLQRIISAGTLTAALGNGISLAILATATACVVAPLVAGAGARDPLAEPASWIGAAWRAAVGLAAVAGVLSACQWALARLRFERRLRMTPQEFADEAKSMQADPKVRLLQQQRRAAAPTRQHAAAR
;
A
#
# COMPACT_ATOMS: atom_id res chain seq x y z
N ALA A 1 12.80 61.66 -9.72
CA ALA A 1 13.25 60.26 -9.56
C ALA A 1 12.22 59.39 -8.83
N ALA A 2 11.82 59.72 -7.59
CA ALA A 2 10.88 58.89 -6.80
C ALA A 2 9.45 58.77 -7.37
N ALA A 3 8.93 59.78 -8.09
CA ALA A 3 7.62 59.70 -8.73
C ALA A 3 7.61 58.73 -9.94
N ALA A 4 8.63 58.82 -10.81
CA ALA A 4 8.79 57.91 -11.94
C ALA A 4 9.01 56.45 -11.50
N LEU A 5 9.72 56.23 -10.39
CA LEU A 5 9.90 54.90 -9.80
C LEU A 5 8.57 54.33 -9.28
N ARG A 6 7.73 55.18 -8.68
CA ARG A 6 6.40 54.80 -8.17
C ARG A 6 5.45 54.45 -9.31
N ASP A 7 5.46 55.23 -10.38
CA ASP A 7 4.61 54.98 -11.56
C ASP A 7 5.08 53.74 -12.34
N ALA A 8 6.39 53.48 -12.39
CA ALA A 8 6.95 52.24 -12.95
C ALA A 8 6.57 50.99 -12.13
N ILE A 9 6.53 51.09 -10.80
CA ILE A 9 6.08 50.00 -9.92
C ILE A 9 4.56 49.80 -10.02
N ALA A 10 3.79 50.90 -10.14
CA ALA A 10 2.34 50.84 -10.30
C ALA A 10 1.90 50.27 -11.66
N THR A 11 2.70 50.47 -12.71
CA THR A 11 2.45 49.89 -14.05
C THR A 11 2.95 48.45 -14.20
N ALA A 12 3.91 48.02 -13.37
CA ALA A 12 4.41 46.64 -13.32
C ALA A 12 3.58 45.70 -12.44
N ALA A 13 2.73 46.23 -11.55
CA ALA A 13 1.85 45.42 -10.72
C ALA A 13 0.70 44.86 -11.59
N PRO A 14 0.60 43.52 -11.78
CA PRO A 14 -0.48 42.94 -12.57
C PRO A 14 -1.82 43.33 -11.93
N GLY A 15 -2.71 43.91 -12.73
CA GLY A 15 -4.00 44.39 -12.23
C GLY A 15 -4.84 43.23 -11.66
N PRO A 16 -5.78 43.49 -10.74
CA PRO A 16 -6.61 42.44 -10.12
C PRO A 16 -7.39 41.59 -11.12
N ARG A 17 -7.68 42.13 -12.32
CA ARG A 17 -8.28 41.38 -13.43
C ARG A 17 -7.30 40.42 -14.12
N GLN A 18 -6.02 40.77 -14.27
CA GLN A 18 -4.99 39.87 -14.82
C GLN A 18 -4.64 38.76 -13.83
N LEU A 19 -4.63 39.06 -12.52
CA LEU A 19 -4.50 38.05 -11.48
C LEU A 19 -5.69 37.08 -11.49
N ALA A 20 -6.92 37.57 -11.72
CA ALA A 20 -8.10 36.71 -11.84
C ALA A 20 -8.06 35.81 -13.09
N GLU A 21 -7.62 36.32 -14.24
CA GLU A 21 -7.50 35.56 -15.49
C GLU A 21 -6.41 34.49 -15.44
N VAL A 22 -5.35 34.70 -14.66
CA VAL A 22 -4.24 33.74 -14.47
C VAL A 22 -4.52 32.78 -13.29
N ALA A 23 -5.31 33.20 -12.29
CA ALA A 23 -5.57 32.42 -11.08
C ALA A 23 -6.46 31.19 -11.30
N TRP A 24 -7.41 31.21 -12.24
CA TRP A 24 -8.30 30.05 -12.48
C TRP A 24 -7.77 29.01 -13.49
N PRO A 25 -6.98 29.33 -14.55
CA PRO A 25 -6.47 28.32 -15.47
C PRO A 25 -5.20 27.60 -14.98
N LEU A 26 -4.37 28.25 -14.15
CA LEU A 26 -3.15 27.65 -13.57
C LEU A 26 -3.42 26.37 -12.75
N PRO A 27 -4.40 26.30 -11.83
CA PRO A 27 -4.68 25.07 -11.11
C PRO A 27 -5.19 23.98 -12.06
N LEU A 28 -6.02 24.32 -13.05
CA LEU A 28 -6.59 23.34 -13.97
C LEU A 28 -5.53 22.69 -14.87
N ALA A 29 -4.59 23.47 -15.39
CA ALA A 29 -3.50 23.00 -16.25
C ALA A 29 -2.53 22.05 -15.53
N LEU A 30 -2.37 22.19 -14.20
CA LEU A 30 -1.57 21.28 -13.38
C LEU A 30 -2.38 20.09 -12.86
N LEU A 31 -3.67 20.29 -12.59
CA LEU A 31 -4.59 19.26 -12.08
C LEU A 31 -4.91 18.20 -13.14
N LEU A 32 -5.11 18.59 -14.40
CA LEU A 32 -5.46 17.64 -15.47
C LEU A 32 -4.40 16.54 -15.68
N PRO A 33 -3.09 16.86 -15.87
CA PRO A 33 -2.08 15.82 -16.06
C PRO A 33 -1.85 14.99 -14.78
N THR A 34 -1.92 15.60 -13.60
CA THR A 34 -1.77 14.87 -12.33
C THR A 34 -2.94 13.91 -12.10
N LEU A 35 -4.18 14.33 -12.37
CA LEU A 35 -5.35 13.44 -12.36
C LEU A 35 -5.20 12.30 -13.36
N GLY A 36 -4.65 12.56 -14.56
CA GLY A 36 -4.36 11.52 -15.54
C GLY A 36 -3.40 10.45 -14.99
N VAL A 37 -2.30 10.86 -14.35
CA VAL A 37 -1.33 9.94 -13.73
C VAL A 37 -1.94 9.18 -12.56
N VAL A 38 -2.74 9.84 -11.71
CA VAL A 38 -3.42 9.19 -10.59
C VAL A 38 -4.44 8.17 -11.09
N ALA A 39 -5.26 8.52 -12.08
CA ALA A 39 -6.22 7.60 -12.68
C ALA A 39 -5.54 6.40 -13.36
N ALA A 40 -4.46 6.65 -14.10
CA ALA A 40 -3.67 5.59 -14.74
C ALA A 40 -3.04 4.64 -13.72
N SER A 41 -2.46 5.18 -12.63
CA SER A 41 -1.85 4.35 -11.58
C SER A 41 -2.90 3.57 -10.79
N ALA A 42 -4.06 4.16 -10.51
CA ALA A 42 -5.19 3.46 -9.90
C ALA A 42 -5.71 2.31 -10.80
N ALA A 43 -5.89 2.57 -12.09
CA ALA A 43 -6.31 1.56 -13.06
C ALA A 43 -5.28 0.42 -13.18
N ALA A 44 -3.99 0.74 -13.25
CA ALA A 44 -2.92 -0.25 -13.26
C ALA A 44 -2.91 -1.09 -11.98
N GLY A 45 -3.06 -0.46 -10.82
CA GLY A 45 -3.14 -1.16 -9.53
C GLY A 45 -4.33 -2.12 -9.44
N LEU A 46 -5.51 -1.69 -9.94
CA LEU A 46 -6.69 -2.55 -10.04
C LEU A 46 -6.44 -3.73 -10.98
N ALA A 47 -5.87 -3.49 -12.16
CA ALA A 47 -5.56 -4.52 -13.14
C ALA A 47 -4.61 -5.58 -12.59
N VAL A 48 -3.51 -5.15 -11.95
CA VAL A 48 -2.55 -6.05 -11.30
C VAL A 48 -3.21 -6.88 -10.21
N ARG A 49 -4.05 -6.25 -9.38
CA ARG A 49 -4.76 -6.96 -8.31
C ARG A 49 -5.72 -8.02 -8.84
N PHE A 50 -6.51 -7.67 -9.86
CA PHE A 50 -7.41 -8.64 -10.49
C PHE A 50 -6.64 -9.77 -11.18
N LEU A 51 -5.48 -9.48 -11.75
CA LEU A 51 -4.64 -10.48 -12.40
C LEU A 51 -4.00 -11.46 -11.40
N LEU A 52 -3.52 -10.96 -10.26
CA LEU A 52 -2.80 -11.77 -9.27
C LEU A 52 -3.71 -12.51 -8.29
N ASP A 53 -4.74 -11.84 -7.77
CA ASP A 53 -5.61 -12.38 -6.70
C ASP A 53 -6.91 -12.98 -7.26
N GLY A 54 -7.24 -12.67 -8.51
CA GLY A 54 -8.53 -13.01 -9.12
C GLY A 54 -9.67 -12.08 -8.70
N PHE A 55 -10.82 -12.25 -9.35
CA PHE A 55 -12.04 -11.50 -9.02
C PHE A 55 -12.91 -12.30 -8.04
N SER A 56 -13.23 -11.71 -6.88
CA SER A 56 -14.11 -12.32 -5.88
C SER A 56 -15.15 -11.30 -5.43
N TRP A 57 -16.41 -11.54 -5.79
CA TRP A 57 -17.55 -10.69 -5.44
C TRP A 57 -18.29 -11.27 -4.23
N GLN A 58 -18.07 -10.69 -3.05
CA GLN A 58 -18.70 -11.13 -1.80
C GLN A 58 -19.30 -9.94 -1.03
N PRO A 59 -20.44 -9.39 -1.48
CA PRO A 59 -21.04 -8.18 -0.90
C PRO A 59 -21.42 -8.36 0.57
N ALA A 60 -21.72 -9.59 1.00
CA ALA A 60 -22.00 -9.90 2.41
C ALA A 60 -20.83 -9.61 3.37
N ARG A 61 -19.58 -9.58 2.87
CA ARG A 61 -18.39 -9.23 3.68
C ARG A 61 -18.19 -7.73 3.85
N ALA A 62 -18.92 -6.90 3.10
CA ALA A 62 -18.84 -5.44 3.21
C ALA A 62 -19.66 -4.89 4.39
N LEU A 63 -20.54 -5.70 4.99
CA LEU A 63 -21.33 -5.32 6.15
C LEU A 63 -20.45 -5.32 7.41
N PRO A 64 -20.42 -4.22 8.19
CA PRO A 64 -19.66 -4.18 9.44
C PRO A 64 -20.32 -5.07 10.50
N ASP A 65 -19.66 -6.18 10.85
CA ASP A 65 -20.12 -7.10 11.89
C ASP A 65 -19.34 -6.84 13.20
N LEU A 66 -19.94 -6.07 14.11
CA LEU A 66 -19.34 -5.69 15.39
C LEU A 66 -19.08 -6.90 16.31
N ARG A 67 -19.74 -8.04 16.08
CA ARG A 67 -19.51 -9.28 16.85
C ARG A 67 -18.22 -9.99 16.45
N ARG A 68 -17.59 -9.60 15.33
CA ARG A 68 -16.32 -10.18 14.85
C ARG A 68 -15.09 -9.37 15.26
N VAL A 69 -15.29 -8.18 15.85
CA VAL A 69 -14.20 -7.30 16.27
C VAL A 69 -13.84 -7.61 17.72
N ASP A 70 -12.93 -8.55 17.89
CA ASP A 70 -12.29 -8.79 19.19
C ASP A 70 -10.95 -8.03 19.23
N PRO A 71 -10.86 -6.89 19.95
CA PRO A 71 -9.66 -6.07 19.98
C PRO A 71 -8.47 -6.80 20.63
N LEU A 72 -8.73 -7.72 21.55
CA LEU A 72 -7.68 -8.47 22.24
C LEU A 72 -7.04 -9.49 21.30
N ALA A 73 -7.87 -10.24 20.58
CA ALA A 73 -7.41 -11.17 19.54
C ALA A 73 -6.69 -10.42 18.40
N GLY A 74 -7.16 -9.21 18.06
CA GLY A 74 -6.49 -8.31 17.12
C GLY A 74 -5.07 -7.95 17.56
N LEU A 75 -4.88 -7.55 18.83
CA LEU A 75 -3.58 -7.21 19.37
C LEU A 75 -2.62 -8.40 19.41
N GLN A 76 -3.11 -9.59 19.81
CA GLN A 76 -2.30 -10.82 19.78
C GLN A 76 -1.85 -11.18 18.36
N ARG A 77 -2.69 -10.92 17.34
CA ARG A 77 -2.33 -11.13 15.94
C ARG A 77 -1.25 -10.17 15.47
N ILE A 78 -1.26 -8.92 15.96
CA ILE A 78 -0.22 -7.91 15.68
C ILE A 78 1.10 -8.30 16.36
N ILE A 79 1.05 -8.80 17.60
CA ILE A 79 2.21 -9.25 18.38
C ILE A 79 2.40 -10.77 18.22
N SER A 80 2.50 -11.25 16.98
CA SER A 80 2.76 -12.66 16.67
C SER A 80 4.13 -12.84 16.02
N ALA A 81 4.72 -14.03 16.14
CA ALA A 81 5.98 -14.34 15.44
C ALA A 81 5.85 -14.19 13.91
N GLY A 82 4.64 -14.42 13.38
CA GLY A 82 4.34 -14.24 11.95
C GLY A 82 4.38 -12.79 11.50
N THR A 83 3.91 -11.85 12.33
CA THR A 83 3.99 -10.42 12.03
C THR A 83 5.39 -9.87 12.19
N LEU A 84 6.16 -10.34 13.19
CA LEU A 84 7.56 -9.93 13.36
C LEU A 84 8.42 -10.30 12.15
N THR A 85 8.29 -11.54 11.65
CA THR A 85 9.03 -12.00 10.46
C THR A 85 8.60 -11.28 9.18
N ALA A 86 7.32 -10.90 9.06
CA ALA A 86 6.84 -10.06 7.96
C ALA A 86 7.41 -8.63 8.06
N ALA A 87 7.39 -8.04 9.26
CA ALA A 87 7.92 -6.70 9.50
C ALA A 87 9.42 -6.61 9.20
N LEU A 88 10.21 -7.63 9.57
CA LEU A 88 11.62 -7.70 9.23
C LEU A 88 11.85 -7.74 7.71
N GLY A 89 11.12 -8.59 6.99
CA GLY A 89 11.23 -8.67 5.53
C GLY A 89 10.85 -7.36 4.82
N ASN A 90 9.81 -6.69 5.31
CA ASN A 90 9.40 -5.38 4.80
C ASN A 90 10.41 -4.29 5.15
N GLY A 91 10.97 -4.31 6.36
CA GLY A 91 12.01 -3.40 6.81
C GLY A 91 13.29 -3.52 5.97
N ILE A 92 13.72 -4.75 5.66
CA ILE A 92 14.86 -5.00 4.75
C ILE A 92 14.57 -4.44 3.36
N SER A 93 13.39 -4.72 2.81
CA SER A 93 12.99 -4.21 1.49
C SER A 93 12.98 -2.68 1.46
N LEU A 94 12.46 -2.05 2.53
CA LEU A 94 12.44 -0.60 2.69
C LEU A 94 13.86 -0.05 2.77
N ALA A 95 14.75 -0.67 3.53
CA ALA A 95 16.15 -0.26 3.63
C ALA A 95 16.85 -0.34 2.27
N ILE A 96 16.65 -1.41 1.50
CA ILE A 96 17.19 -1.55 0.14
C ILE A 96 16.66 -0.46 -0.79
N LEU A 97 15.35 -0.19 -0.75
CA LEU A 97 14.75 0.84 -1.58
C LEU A 97 15.24 2.23 -1.18
N ALA A 98 15.39 2.50 0.11
CA ALA A 98 15.89 3.76 0.64
C ALA A 98 17.35 4.00 0.24
N THR A 99 18.22 2.98 0.33
CA THR A 99 19.61 3.09 -0.12
C THR A 99 19.71 3.26 -1.62
N ALA A 100 18.94 2.50 -2.41
CA ALA A 100 18.87 2.69 -3.87
C ALA A 100 18.42 4.11 -4.25
N THR A 101 17.39 4.62 -3.56
CA THR A 101 16.92 6.01 -3.76
C THR A 101 18.00 7.01 -3.42
N ALA A 102 18.70 6.85 -2.28
CA ALA A 102 19.78 7.75 -1.88
C ALA A 102 20.92 7.76 -2.91
N CYS A 103 21.35 6.61 -3.42
CA CYS A 103 22.39 6.50 -4.43
C CYS A 103 22.00 7.17 -5.76
N VAL A 104 20.73 7.08 -6.16
CA VAL A 104 20.24 7.63 -7.43
C VAL A 104 19.97 9.14 -7.32
N VAL A 105 19.47 9.60 -6.17
CA VAL A 105 19.07 11.00 -5.96
C VAL A 105 20.24 11.90 -5.56
N ALA A 106 21.23 11.38 -4.81
CA ALA A 106 22.40 12.15 -4.39
C ALA A 106 23.12 12.90 -5.56
N PRO A 107 23.44 12.27 -6.71
CA PRO A 107 24.07 12.99 -7.82
C PRO A 107 23.15 14.01 -8.49
N LEU A 108 21.83 13.76 -8.52
CA LEU A 108 20.84 14.72 -9.06
C LEU A 108 20.79 15.98 -8.20
N VAL A 109 20.77 15.84 -6.87
CA VAL A 109 20.75 16.97 -5.94
C VAL A 109 22.07 17.74 -5.98
N ALA A 110 23.21 17.03 -6.01
CA ALA A 110 24.52 17.66 -6.10
C ALA A 110 24.70 18.45 -7.40
N GLY A 111 24.23 17.92 -8.54
CA GLY A 111 24.28 18.64 -9.81
C GLY A 111 23.37 19.87 -9.86
N ALA A 112 22.23 19.84 -9.16
CA ALA A 112 21.24 20.92 -9.17
C ALA A 112 21.72 22.14 -8.37
N GLY A 113 22.58 21.95 -7.37
CA GLY A 113 23.24 23.05 -6.66
C GLY A 113 24.38 23.70 -7.45
N ALA A 114 24.93 23.02 -8.47
CA ALA A 114 26.09 23.47 -9.23
C ALA A 114 25.76 24.01 -10.63
N ARG A 115 24.55 23.77 -11.14
CA ARG A 115 24.10 24.20 -12.47
C ARG A 115 22.69 24.76 -12.36
N ASP A 116 22.41 25.85 -13.08
CA ASP A 116 21.05 26.36 -13.19
C ASP A 116 20.19 25.33 -13.95
N PRO A 117 19.21 24.66 -13.30
CA PRO A 117 18.43 23.60 -13.92
C PRO A 117 17.63 24.09 -15.13
N LEU A 118 17.38 25.40 -15.20
CA LEU A 118 16.67 26.07 -16.28
C LEU A 118 17.53 26.29 -17.54
N ALA A 119 18.85 26.19 -17.43
CA ALA A 119 19.75 26.37 -18.57
C ALA A 119 19.75 25.16 -19.51
N GLU A 120 19.53 23.95 -18.99
CA GLU A 120 19.65 22.67 -19.70
C GLU A 120 18.51 21.71 -19.32
N PRO A 121 17.22 22.08 -19.52
CA PRO A 121 16.09 21.34 -18.96
C PRO A 121 15.95 19.91 -19.51
N ALA A 122 16.34 19.68 -20.78
CA ALA A 122 16.22 18.37 -21.42
C ALA A 122 17.16 17.32 -20.81
N SER A 123 18.39 17.70 -20.45
CA SER A 123 19.36 16.78 -19.85
C SER A 123 18.97 16.41 -18.41
N TRP A 124 18.43 17.37 -17.66
CA TRP A 124 17.86 17.16 -16.32
C TRP A 124 16.66 16.22 -16.33
N ILE A 125 15.71 16.42 -17.25
CA ILE A 125 14.54 15.55 -17.41
C ILE A 125 14.98 14.13 -17.79
N GLY A 126 15.94 13.99 -18.69
CA GLY A 126 16.49 12.68 -19.08
C GLY A 126 17.15 11.94 -17.91
N ALA A 127 17.92 12.64 -17.08
CA ALA A 127 18.54 12.07 -15.89
C ALA A 127 17.49 11.65 -14.85
N ALA A 128 16.49 12.50 -14.59
CA ALA A 128 15.38 12.20 -13.69
C ALA A 128 14.54 11.02 -14.17
N TRP A 129 14.30 10.90 -15.48
CA TRP A 129 13.58 9.77 -16.06
C TRP A 129 14.34 8.45 -15.89
N ARG A 130 15.65 8.43 -16.18
CA ARG A 130 16.50 7.25 -15.98
C ARG A 130 16.54 6.82 -14.52
N ALA A 131 16.63 7.78 -13.60
CA ALA A 131 16.51 7.56 -12.17
C ALA A 131 15.16 6.94 -11.78
N ALA A 132 14.05 7.51 -12.28
CA ALA A 132 12.71 7.03 -12.00
C ALA A 132 12.49 5.59 -12.51
N VAL A 133 12.92 5.29 -13.74
CA VAL A 133 12.80 3.93 -14.32
C VAL A 133 13.67 2.94 -13.56
N GLY A 134 14.91 3.30 -13.19
CA GLY A 134 15.78 2.46 -12.39
C GLY A 134 15.19 2.15 -11.02
N LEU A 135 14.65 3.17 -10.34
CA LEU A 135 14.03 2.99 -9.03
C LEU A 135 12.72 2.18 -9.12
N ALA A 136 11.92 2.39 -10.16
CA ALA A 136 10.73 1.60 -10.44
C ALA A 136 11.07 0.12 -10.67
N ALA A 137 12.17 -0.19 -11.36
CA ALA A 137 12.63 -1.56 -11.55
C ALA A 137 13.04 -2.21 -10.22
N VAL A 138 13.80 -1.51 -9.37
CA VAL A 138 14.17 -2.00 -8.02
C VAL A 138 12.93 -2.24 -7.17
N ALA A 139 12.01 -1.27 -7.13
CA ALA A 139 10.75 -1.41 -6.41
C ALA A 139 9.90 -2.57 -6.93
N GLY A 140 9.87 -2.78 -8.25
CA GLY A 140 9.19 -3.90 -8.89
C GLY A 140 9.74 -5.26 -8.46
N VAL A 141 11.07 -5.42 -8.44
CA VAL A 141 11.73 -6.65 -7.96
C VAL A 141 11.44 -6.91 -6.48
N LEU A 142 11.53 -5.87 -5.64
CA LEU A 142 11.22 -5.98 -4.22
C LEU A 142 9.75 -6.37 -4.00
N SER A 143 8.83 -5.73 -4.72
CA SER A 143 7.40 -6.02 -4.65
C SER A 143 7.08 -7.44 -5.10
N ALA A 144 7.70 -7.92 -6.19
CA ALA A 144 7.55 -9.30 -6.66
C ALA A 144 8.04 -10.32 -5.62
N CYS A 145 9.17 -10.05 -4.96
CA CYS A 145 9.69 -10.88 -3.88
C CYS A 145 8.72 -10.93 -2.68
N GLN A 146 8.20 -9.77 -2.26
CA GLN A 146 7.21 -9.70 -1.17
C GLN A 146 5.94 -10.47 -1.51
N TRP A 147 5.43 -10.33 -2.73
CA TRP A 147 4.28 -11.07 -3.21
C TRP A 147 4.54 -12.59 -3.21
N ALA A 148 5.69 -13.03 -3.72
CA ALA A 148 6.04 -14.45 -3.74
C ALA A 148 6.12 -15.05 -2.33
N LEU A 149 6.72 -14.32 -1.37
CA LEU A 149 6.75 -14.74 0.04
C LEU A 149 5.34 -14.79 0.65
N ALA A 150 4.48 -13.83 0.33
CA ALA A 150 3.09 -13.84 0.75
C ALA A 150 2.33 -15.04 0.17
N ARG A 151 2.54 -15.34 -1.12
CA ARG A 151 1.93 -16.47 -1.82
C ARG A 151 2.36 -17.81 -1.21
N LEU A 152 3.65 -18.00 -0.96
CA LEU A 152 4.16 -19.21 -0.30
C LEU A 152 3.59 -19.39 1.10
N ARG A 153 3.44 -18.31 1.87
CA ARG A 153 2.80 -18.35 3.19
C ARG A 153 1.32 -18.72 3.10
N PHE A 154 0.61 -18.19 2.10
CA PHE A 154 -0.79 -18.51 1.86
C PHE A 154 -0.96 -19.99 1.50
N GLU A 155 -0.14 -20.51 0.58
CA GLU A 155 -0.17 -21.91 0.19
C GLU A 155 0.17 -22.83 1.37
N ARG A 156 1.15 -22.48 2.20
CA ARG A 156 1.47 -23.24 3.42
C ARG A 156 0.32 -23.28 4.41
N ARG A 157 -0.51 -22.23 4.51
CA ARG A 157 -1.70 -22.21 5.37
C ARG A 157 -2.86 -23.04 4.83
N LEU A 158 -2.90 -23.26 3.51
CA LEU A 158 -3.92 -24.09 2.86
C LEU A 158 -3.57 -25.58 2.85
N ARG A 159 -2.33 -25.94 3.15
CA ARG A 159 -1.91 -27.35 3.22
C ARG A 159 -2.55 -27.99 4.45
N MET A 160 -3.45 -28.93 4.21
CA MET A 160 -3.95 -29.83 5.25
C MET A 160 -2.89 -30.87 5.58
N THR A 161 -2.68 -31.12 6.86
CA THR A 161 -1.88 -32.26 7.30
C THR A 161 -2.66 -33.56 7.09
N PRO A 162 -2.00 -34.71 6.89
CA PRO A 162 -2.69 -36.00 6.77
C PRO A 162 -3.51 -36.34 8.03
N GLN A 163 -3.12 -35.81 9.19
CA GLN A 163 -3.88 -35.93 10.44
C GLN A 163 -5.18 -35.09 10.38
N GLU A 164 -5.09 -33.82 9.99
CA GLU A 164 -6.28 -32.95 9.80
C GLU A 164 -7.23 -33.51 8.74
N PHE A 165 -6.71 -34.07 7.65
CA PHE A 165 -7.53 -34.71 6.61
C PHE A 165 -8.26 -35.96 7.14
N ALA A 166 -7.57 -36.82 7.91
CA ALA A 166 -8.20 -37.99 8.52
C ALA A 166 -9.28 -37.59 9.55
N ASP A 167 -9.05 -36.52 10.30
CA ASP A 167 -10.02 -35.99 11.27
C ASP A 167 -11.21 -35.31 10.58
N GLU A 168 -11.01 -34.57 9.49
CA GLU A 168 -12.10 -34.04 8.67
C GLU A 168 -12.92 -35.16 8.05
N ALA A 169 -12.28 -36.20 7.48
CA ALA A 169 -12.97 -37.35 6.89
C ALA A 169 -13.82 -38.11 7.93
N LYS A 170 -13.29 -38.31 9.16
CA LYS A 170 -14.06 -38.88 10.28
C LYS A 170 -15.23 -37.97 10.68
N SER A 171 -15.05 -36.66 10.64
CA SER A 171 -16.11 -35.68 10.95
C SER A 171 -17.22 -35.65 9.88
N MET A 172 -16.89 -35.90 8.61
CA MET A 172 -17.86 -36.00 7.52
C MET A 172 -18.66 -37.31 7.56
N GLN A 173 -18.04 -38.39 8.04
CA GLN A 173 -18.69 -39.70 8.22
C GLN A 173 -19.56 -39.77 9.49
N ALA A 174 -19.44 -38.79 10.41
CA ALA A 174 -20.28 -38.73 11.59
C ALA A 174 -21.74 -38.41 11.21
N ASP A 175 -22.65 -39.31 11.56
CA ASP A 175 -24.11 -39.15 11.38
C ASP A 175 -24.55 -37.74 11.88
N PRO A 176 -25.32 -36.97 11.09
CA PRO A 176 -25.74 -35.60 11.44
C PRO A 176 -26.34 -35.48 12.84
N LYS A 177 -26.98 -36.54 13.37
CA LYS A 177 -27.48 -36.57 14.75
C LYS A 177 -26.35 -36.53 15.79
N VAL A 178 -25.24 -37.22 15.54
CA VAL A 178 -24.06 -37.22 16.41
C VAL A 178 -23.34 -35.87 16.36
N ARG A 179 -23.29 -35.21 15.19
CA ARG A 179 -22.73 -33.84 15.07
C ARG A 179 -23.53 -32.82 15.89
N LEU A 180 -24.86 -32.85 15.83
CA LEU A 180 -25.72 -31.97 16.64
C LEU A 180 -25.52 -32.21 18.15
N LEU A 181 -25.44 -33.46 18.59
CA LEU A 181 -25.18 -33.80 19.99
C LEU A 181 -23.79 -33.33 20.46
N GLN A 182 -22.76 -33.46 19.63
CA GLN A 182 -21.42 -32.95 19.96
C GLN A 182 -21.38 -31.42 20.00
N GLN A 183 -22.09 -30.73 19.10
CA GLN A 183 -22.19 -29.27 19.12
C GLN A 183 -22.93 -28.79 20.37
N GLN A 184 -24.04 -29.43 20.74
CA GLN A 184 -24.76 -29.12 21.98
C GLN A 184 -23.89 -29.38 23.21
N ARG A 185 -23.12 -30.47 23.24
CA ARG A 185 -22.17 -30.76 24.32
C ARG A 185 -21.02 -29.75 24.40
N ARG A 186 -20.52 -29.26 23.26
CA ARG A 186 -19.50 -28.19 23.23
C ARG A 186 -20.06 -26.84 23.67
N ALA A 187 -21.33 -26.55 23.35
CA ALA A 187 -22.01 -25.33 23.80
C ALA A 187 -22.40 -25.38 25.30
N ALA A 188 -22.70 -26.57 25.82
CA ALA A 188 -23.04 -26.79 27.23
C ALA A 188 -21.82 -27.01 28.13
N ALA A 189 -20.63 -27.28 27.55
CA ALA A 189 -19.40 -27.36 28.31
C ALA A 189 -19.05 -25.95 28.83
N PRO A 190 -19.08 -25.71 30.15
CA PRO A 190 -18.70 -24.41 30.69
C PRO A 190 -17.23 -24.17 30.35
N THR A 191 -16.95 -23.00 29.78
CA THR A 191 -15.61 -22.50 29.44
C THR A 191 -14.73 -22.45 30.71
N ARG A 192 -14.18 -23.60 31.12
CA ARG A 192 -13.25 -23.73 32.26
C ARG A 192 -11.84 -23.27 31.88
N GLN A 193 -11.72 -22.09 31.28
CA GLN A 193 -10.40 -21.51 30.94
C GLN A 193 -10.07 -20.24 31.73
N HIS A 194 -10.93 -19.76 32.64
CA HIS A 194 -10.65 -18.57 33.45
C HIS A 194 -10.37 -18.81 34.95
N ALA A 195 -10.17 -20.06 35.39
CA ALA A 195 -9.99 -20.38 36.82
C ALA A 195 -8.58 -20.88 37.22
N ALA A 196 -7.57 -20.72 36.37
CA ALA A 196 -6.18 -21.08 36.69
C ALA A 196 -5.21 -19.93 36.35
N ALA A 197 -5.45 -18.77 36.94
CA ALA A 197 -4.47 -17.69 37.08
C ALA A 197 -4.85 -16.87 38.31
N ARG A 198 -4.51 -17.39 39.49
CA ARG A 198 -4.32 -16.65 40.72
C ARG A 198 -2.92 -16.95 41.22
#